data_AF-A0A7C4U0H5-F1
#
_entry.id   AF-A0A7C4U0H5-F1
#
_cell.length_a   1.000
_cell.length_b   1.000
_cell.length_c   1.000
_cell.angle_alpha   90.00
_cell.angle_beta   90.00
_cell.angle_gamma   90.00
#
_symmetry.space_group_name_H-M   'P 1'
#
loop_
_entity.id
_entity.type
_entity.pdbx_description
1 polymer ?
#
loop_
_entity_poly.entity_id
_entity_poly.type
_entity_poly.pdbx_seq_one_letter_code
_entity_poly.pdbx_strand_id
1 'polypeptide(L)'
;EKFARYGFNKSHSTAYAMISYQTAFLKANYPKEFMASLLSSSVGDTDKINVYISESIRMGIKILPPDINESEKDFMPVKDGIRFALSAIKNVGFGAIDSIIASRKKDGPYKSLRDFANRIDSRLVNKRVLESLIKSGAFDSFGYTRAGLLANYEEVITKNRNSKSKQAVLFSDFEKYSDEIDLGKIKEVEEFPKDQLLRMEKEILGIYISGHPLHSISDFISARASCKASEVSEKMPQEKVVLGGILKNLKKMMTRKNDVMMLAEFEDLSGTVQLVLFPKTYEKYSYLITEDSPVIITGKVDFRRDTPQIIVDSVELVDSSNGKRSLHIKIPPNITHDELNSIKTILTMNRGTESTYLHFGDKIVSASDAYNVTISEELIKNLEQISGPDTVWIEFEEKDQKKEEQND
;
A
#
# COMPACT_ATOMS: atom_id res chain seq x y z
N GLU A 1 47.34 16.84 30.94
CA GLU A 1 46.68 15.57 31.36
C GLU A 1 45.21 15.41 30.98
N LYS A 2 44.31 16.38 31.23
CA LYS A 2 42.86 16.19 30.96
C LYS A 2 42.50 15.90 29.49
N PHE A 3 43.16 16.53 28.51
CA PHE A 3 42.94 16.27 27.08
C PHE A 3 43.39 14.88 26.63
N ALA A 4 44.47 14.34 27.18
CA ALA A 4 44.98 13.02 26.81
C ALA A 4 44.02 11.89 27.17
N ARG A 5 43.11 12.11 28.14
CA ARG A 5 42.06 11.15 28.51
C ARG A 5 40.97 10.98 27.44
N TYR A 6 40.81 11.97 26.55
CA TYR A 6 39.86 11.95 25.43
C TYR A 6 40.57 12.09 24.07
N GLY A 7 41.91 11.98 24.05
CA GLY A 7 42.69 12.07 22.83
C GLY A 7 42.40 10.86 21.94
N PHE A 8 41.91 11.10 20.73
CA PHE A 8 41.55 10.04 19.79
C PHE A 8 42.65 9.84 18.75
N ASN A 9 42.86 8.60 18.31
CA ASN A 9 43.90 8.28 17.35
C ASN A 9 43.58 8.88 15.96
N LYS A 10 44.43 9.81 15.51
CA LYS A 10 44.21 10.54 14.25
C LYS A 10 44.27 9.65 13.02
N SER A 11 45.20 8.68 12.95
CA SER A 11 45.32 7.82 11.77
C SER A 11 44.09 6.93 11.60
N HIS A 12 43.57 6.35 12.69
CA HIS A 12 42.33 5.60 12.69
C HIS A 12 41.12 6.47 12.28
N SER A 13 40.98 7.66 12.89
CA SER A 13 39.87 8.56 12.57
C SER A 13 39.87 9.01 11.12
N THR A 14 41.05 9.33 10.58
CA THR A 14 41.20 9.83 9.21
C THR A 14 40.79 8.76 8.19
N ALA A 15 41.14 7.49 8.44
CA ALA A 15 40.76 6.38 7.57
C ALA A 15 39.23 6.19 7.51
N TYR A 16 38.53 6.21 8.65
CA TYR A 16 37.06 6.10 8.66
C TYR A 16 36.38 7.35 8.11
N ALA A 17 36.91 8.54 8.41
CA ALA A 17 36.39 9.80 7.86
C ALA A 17 36.44 9.81 6.32
N MET A 18 37.46 9.21 5.71
CA MET A 18 37.53 9.06 4.26
C MET A 18 36.37 8.23 3.69
N ILE A 19 36.03 7.10 4.34
CA ILE A 19 34.89 6.26 3.93
C ILE A 19 33.57 7.02 4.11
N SER A 20 33.40 7.74 5.23
CA SER A 20 32.22 8.57 5.46
C SER A 20 32.09 9.66 4.40
N TYR A 21 33.19 10.31 4.02
CA TYR A 21 33.21 11.32 2.96
C TYR A 21 32.85 10.72 1.60
N GLN A 22 33.43 9.58 1.24
CA GLN A 22 33.10 8.86 -0.01
C GLN A 22 31.61 8.48 -0.06
N THR A 23 31.07 7.96 1.05
CA THR A 23 29.64 7.61 1.17
C THR A 23 28.75 8.84 1.01
N ALA A 24 29.09 9.95 1.68
CA ALA A 24 28.35 11.20 1.56
C ALA A 24 28.44 11.77 0.13
N PHE A 25 29.61 11.69 -0.51
CA PHE A 25 29.82 12.12 -1.88
C PHE A 25 28.95 11.33 -2.86
N LEU A 26 28.90 10.00 -2.74
CA LEU A 26 28.05 9.16 -3.59
C LEU A 26 26.57 9.45 -3.36
N LYS A 27 26.13 9.60 -2.11
CA LYS A 27 24.73 9.96 -1.80
C LYS A 27 24.36 11.34 -2.36
N ALA A 28 25.28 12.30 -2.36
CA ALA A 28 25.02 13.65 -2.86
C ALA A 28 24.99 13.74 -4.39
N ASN A 29 25.85 12.99 -5.10
CA ASN A 29 26.04 13.12 -6.55
C ASN A 29 25.36 12.01 -7.37
N TYR A 30 25.22 10.82 -6.79
CA TYR A 30 24.61 9.64 -7.41
C TYR A 30 23.56 9.02 -6.48
N PRO A 31 22.55 9.81 -6.05
CA PRO A 31 21.63 9.39 -5.00
C PRO A 31 20.84 8.12 -5.36
N LYS A 32 20.44 7.97 -6.62
CA LYS A 32 19.63 6.84 -7.09
C LYS A 32 20.42 5.53 -7.09
N GLU A 33 21.63 5.56 -7.63
CA GLU A 33 22.55 4.42 -7.69
C GLU A 33 23.01 4.04 -6.28
N PHE A 34 23.26 5.03 -5.43
CA PHE A 34 23.64 4.83 -4.03
C PHE A 34 22.51 4.15 -3.24
N MET A 35 21.28 4.65 -3.34
CA MET A 35 20.13 4.05 -2.67
C MET A 35 19.80 2.65 -3.21
N ALA A 36 19.88 2.42 -4.52
CA ALA A 36 19.72 1.09 -5.12
C ALA A 36 20.76 0.09 -4.60
N SER A 37 22.00 0.55 -4.40
CA SER A 37 23.08 -0.28 -3.83
C SER A 37 22.79 -0.63 -2.36
N LEU A 38 22.33 0.32 -1.54
CA LEU A 38 21.96 0.08 -0.14
C LEU A 38 20.78 -0.88 -0.01
N LEU A 39 19.78 -0.75 -0.87
CA LEU A 39 18.63 -1.66 -0.92
C LEU A 39 19.10 -3.08 -1.28
N SER A 40 19.95 -3.21 -2.30
CA SER A 40 20.48 -4.50 -2.73
C SER A 40 21.35 -5.18 -1.66
N SER A 41 22.17 -4.43 -0.93
CA SER A 41 23.00 -4.98 0.15
C SER A 41 22.21 -5.44 1.37
N SER A 42 20.93 -5.08 1.44
CA SER A 42 20.06 -5.30 2.59
C SER A 42 18.91 -6.27 2.29
N VAL A 43 18.95 -6.94 1.13
CA VAL A 43 18.01 -8.02 0.79
C VAL A 43 18.06 -9.09 1.88
N GLY A 44 16.90 -9.39 2.47
CA GLY A 44 16.75 -10.30 3.60
C GLY A 44 16.57 -9.61 4.97
N ASP A 45 16.78 -8.30 5.06
CA ASP A 45 16.50 -7.47 6.23
C ASP A 45 15.38 -6.47 5.91
N THR A 46 14.13 -6.89 6.10
CA THR A 46 12.94 -6.10 5.75
C THR A 46 12.91 -4.75 6.46
N ASP A 47 13.39 -4.68 7.70
CA ASP A 47 13.40 -3.44 8.47
C ASP A 47 14.36 -2.42 7.85
N LYS A 48 15.56 -2.84 7.45
CA LYS A 48 16.49 -1.95 6.73
C LYS A 48 15.97 -1.55 5.36
N ILE A 49 15.36 -2.47 4.62
CA ILE A 49 14.76 -2.15 3.33
C ILE A 49 13.70 -1.06 3.50
N ASN A 50 12.82 -1.18 4.50
CA ASN A 50 11.81 -0.16 4.80
C ASN A 50 12.44 1.21 5.06
N VAL A 51 13.47 1.27 5.90
CA VAL A 51 14.20 2.51 6.20
C VAL A 51 14.79 3.13 4.93
N TYR A 52 15.43 2.35 4.07
CA TYR A 52 16.03 2.87 2.85
C TYR A 52 15.01 3.26 1.79
N ILE A 53 13.85 2.60 1.75
CA ILE A 53 12.74 2.99 0.88
C ILE A 53 12.13 4.31 1.34
N SER A 54 11.83 4.46 2.63
CA SER A 54 11.33 5.71 3.18
C SER A 54 12.31 6.86 2.93
N GLU A 55 13.62 6.62 3.06
CA GLU A 55 14.64 7.60 2.73
C GLU A 55 14.69 7.93 1.24
N SER A 56 14.56 6.92 0.37
CA SER A 56 14.52 7.12 -1.09
C SER A 56 13.33 8.00 -1.49
N ILE A 57 12.14 7.72 -0.93
CA ILE A 57 10.93 8.51 -1.14
C ILE A 57 11.12 9.95 -0.65
N ARG A 58 11.71 10.14 0.54
CA ARG A 58 12.03 11.47 1.10
C ARG A 58 12.99 12.26 0.21
N MET A 59 13.92 11.58 -0.45
CA MET A 59 14.85 12.16 -1.43
C MET A 59 14.20 12.40 -2.81
N GLY A 60 12.90 12.10 -2.98
CA GLY A 60 12.18 12.24 -4.25
C GLY A 60 12.44 11.11 -5.24
N ILE A 61 13.03 10.00 -4.81
CA ILE A 61 13.31 8.82 -5.64
C ILE A 61 12.13 7.84 -5.53
N LYS A 62 11.46 7.59 -6.65
CA LYS A 62 10.35 6.63 -6.70
C LYS A 62 10.86 5.20 -6.62
N ILE A 63 10.14 4.35 -5.89
CA ILE A 63 10.32 2.89 -5.95
C ILE A 63 9.24 2.35 -6.87
N LEU A 64 9.66 1.65 -7.93
CA LEU A 64 8.75 1.06 -8.91
C LEU A 64 8.51 -0.41 -8.55
N PRO A 65 7.30 -0.94 -8.75
CA PRO A 65 6.99 -2.35 -8.45
C PRO A 65 7.88 -3.29 -9.27
N PRO A 66 8.05 -4.55 -8.85
CA PRO A 66 8.77 -5.52 -9.66
C PRO A 66 8.07 -5.72 -11.00
N ASP A 67 8.83 -6.10 -12.02
CA ASP A 67 8.32 -6.44 -13.35
C ASP A 67 9.12 -7.61 -13.91
N ILE A 68 8.46 -8.65 -14.42
CA ILE A 68 9.11 -9.87 -14.88
C ILE A 68 10.03 -9.65 -16.11
N ASN A 69 9.79 -8.59 -16.87
CA ASN A 69 10.54 -8.21 -18.06
C ASN A 69 11.63 -7.17 -17.79
N GLU A 70 11.51 -6.36 -16.74
CA GLU A 70 12.48 -5.30 -16.43
C GLU A 70 13.31 -5.54 -15.16
N SER A 71 12.74 -6.17 -14.12
CA SER A 71 13.44 -6.37 -12.85
C SER A 71 14.61 -7.33 -13.03
N GLU A 72 15.70 -7.02 -12.36
CA GLU A 72 16.88 -7.87 -12.25
C GLU A 72 16.90 -8.55 -10.87
N LYS A 73 17.98 -9.30 -10.61
CA LYS A 73 18.20 -9.95 -9.33
C LYS A 73 18.22 -8.95 -8.17
N ASP A 74 18.90 -7.82 -8.34
CA ASP A 74 19.10 -6.78 -7.34
C ASP A 74 18.29 -5.51 -7.67
N PHE A 75 18.22 -4.56 -6.74
CA PHE A 75 17.51 -3.30 -6.98
C PHE A 75 18.27 -2.50 -8.01
N MET A 76 17.57 -2.05 -9.06
CA MET A 76 18.22 -1.42 -10.20
C MET A 76 17.76 0.04 -10.36
N PRO A 77 18.68 1.00 -10.47
CA PRO A 77 18.33 2.36 -10.83
C PRO A 77 17.86 2.37 -12.29
N VAL A 78 16.66 2.92 -12.53
CA VAL A 78 16.08 3.15 -13.86
C VAL A 78 15.77 4.63 -14.04
N LYS A 79 15.35 5.04 -15.24
CA LYS A 79 15.07 6.44 -15.55
C LYS A 79 14.12 7.08 -14.53
N ASP A 80 13.01 6.41 -14.25
CA ASP A 80 11.90 6.95 -13.45
C ASP A 80 11.97 6.64 -11.95
N GLY A 81 13.02 5.95 -11.48
CA GLY A 81 13.15 5.57 -10.08
C GLY A 81 14.09 4.39 -9.86
N ILE A 82 13.83 3.59 -8.82
CA ILE A 82 14.51 2.32 -8.56
C ILE A 82 13.50 1.20 -8.77
N ARG A 83 13.82 0.25 -9.64
CA ARG A 83 12.99 -0.93 -9.90
C ARG A 83 13.21 -1.97 -8.80
N PHE A 84 12.13 -2.50 -8.26
CA PHE A 84 12.19 -3.51 -7.20
C PHE A 84 12.88 -4.79 -7.66
N ALA A 85 13.74 -5.33 -6.78
CA ALA A 85 14.53 -6.52 -7.04
C ALA A 85 13.68 -7.79 -6.99
N LEU A 86 13.91 -8.75 -7.89
CA LEU A 86 13.26 -10.07 -7.80
C LEU A 86 13.68 -10.83 -6.53
N SER A 87 14.89 -10.59 -6.02
CA SER A 87 15.40 -11.22 -4.80
C SER A 87 14.74 -10.71 -3.52
N ALA A 88 14.12 -9.53 -3.56
CA ALA A 88 13.39 -8.96 -2.44
C ALA A 88 11.92 -9.43 -2.36
N ILE A 89 11.47 -10.24 -3.33
CA ILE A 89 10.13 -10.83 -3.33
C ILE A 89 10.12 -12.07 -2.45
N LYS A 90 9.27 -12.09 -1.41
CA LYS A 90 9.14 -13.22 -0.50
C LYS A 90 8.77 -14.50 -1.27
N ASN A 91 9.38 -15.61 -0.87
CA ASN A 91 9.24 -16.95 -1.47
C ASN A 91 9.87 -17.13 -2.87
N VAL A 92 10.51 -16.12 -3.45
CA VAL A 92 11.20 -16.25 -4.74
C VAL A 92 12.69 -16.54 -4.50
N GLY A 93 13.11 -17.78 -4.75
CA GLY A 93 14.50 -18.21 -4.53
C GLY A 93 15.43 -17.84 -5.69
N PHE A 94 16.73 -17.70 -5.40
CA PHE A 94 17.75 -17.34 -6.41
C PHE A 94 17.76 -18.25 -7.65
N GLY A 95 17.57 -19.57 -7.48
CA GLY A 95 17.49 -20.49 -8.63
C GLY A 95 16.31 -20.20 -9.57
N ALA A 96 15.17 -19.74 -9.03
CA ALA A 96 14.04 -19.30 -9.84
C ALA A 96 14.39 -17.99 -10.58
N ILE A 97 14.99 -17.03 -9.88
CA ILE A 97 15.39 -15.72 -10.43
C ILE A 97 16.39 -15.91 -11.58
N ASP A 98 17.44 -16.70 -11.36
CA ASP A 98 18.46 -16.97 -12.37
C ASP A 98 17.84 -17.67 -13.60
N SER A 99 16.90 -18.60 -13.39
CA SER A 99 16.17 -19.25 -14.49
C SER A 99 15.30 -18.27 -15.28
N ILE A 100 14.63 -17.34 -14.61
CA ILE A 100 13.78 -16.32 -15.24
C ILE A 100 14.65 -15.38 -16.08
N ILE A 101 15.71 -14.82 -15.49
CA ILE A 101 16.58 -13.86 -16.17
C ILE A 101 17.32 -14.53 -17.34
N ALA A 102 17.79 -15.77 -17.16
CA ALA A 102 18.47 -16.52 -18.23
C ALA A 102 17.53 -16.81 -19.40
N SER A 103 16.30 -17.24 -19.13
CA SER A 103 15.28 -17.45 -20.17
C SER A 103 14.93 -16.14 -20.89
N ARG A 104 14.73 -15.05 -20.15
CA ARG A 104 14.48 -13.71 -20.71
C ARG A 104 15.61 -13.24 -21.62
N LYS A 105 16.87 -13.41 -21.22
CA LYS A 105 18.05 -13.05 -22.03
C LYS A 105 18.18 -13.90 -23.29
N LYS A 106 17.78 -15.18 -23.23
CA LYS A 106 17.88 -16.11 -24.35
C LYS A 106 16.80 -15.90 -25.41
N ASP A 107 15.53 -15.83 -25.00
CA ASP A 107 14.40 -15.82 -25.94
C ASP A 107 13.61 -14.49 -25.97
N GLY A 108 14.12 -13.45 -25.29
CA GLY A 108 13.51 -12.11 -25.24
C GLY A 108 12.46 -11.94 -24.12
N PRO A 109 11.75 -10.80 -24.07
CA PRO A 109 10.76 -10.52 -23.04
C PRO A 109 9.58 -11.52 -23.11
N TYR A 110 8.99 -11.80 -21.95
CA TYR A 110 7.79 -12.60 -21.83
C TYR A 110 6.58 -11.83 -22.34
N LYS A 111 5.75 -12.51 -23.13
CA LYS A 111 4.55 -11.90 -23.74
C LYS A 111 3.27 -12.11 -22.95
N SER A 112 3.24 -13.14 -22.11
CA SER A 112 2.08 -13.50 -21.29
C SER A 112 2.47 -14.48 -20.19
N LEU A 113 1.56 -14.73 -19.24
CA LEU A 113 1.73 -15.75 -18.21
C LEU A 113 1.97 -17.14 -18.82
N ARG A 114 1.34 -17.43 -19.97
CA ARG A 114 1.51 -18.71 -20.68
C ARG A 114 2.90 -18.84 -21.30
N ASP A 115 3.37 -17.78 -21.96
CA ASP A 115 4.73 -17.74 -22.51
C ASP A 115 5.78 -17.93 -21.41
N PHE A 116 5.60 -17.21 -20.29
CA PHE A 116 6.42 -17.37 -19.10
C PHE A 116 6.43 -18.83 -18.60
N ALA A 117 5.26 -19.42 -18.37
CA ALA A 117 5.14 -20.78 -17.86
C ALA A 117 5.70 -21.85 -18.83
N ASN A 118 5.73 -21.60 -20.14
CA ASN A 118 6.28 -22.53 -21.14
C ASN A 118 7.82 -22.57 -21.08
N ARG A 119 8.44 -21.40 -20.89
CA ARG A 119 9.88 -21.18 -21.00
C ARG A 119 10.65 -21.51 -19.72
N ILE A 120 10.02 -21.33 -18.56
CA ILE A 120 10.66 -21.58 -17.25
C ILE A 120 10.67 -23.05 -16.84
N ASP A 121 11.61 -23.41 -15.96
CA ASP A 121 11.62 -24.72 -15.31
C ASP A 121 10.63 -24.75 -14.13
N SER A 122 9.54 -25.52 -14.26
CA SER A 122 8.52 -25.68 -13.23
C SER A 122 8.99 -26.36 -11.94
N ARG A 123 10.22 -26.90 -11.90
CA ARG A 123 10.88 -27.38 -10.68
C ARG A 123 11.45 -26.23 -9.86
N LEU A 124 11.93 -25.18 -10.52
CA LEU A 124 12.49 -23.98 -9.89
C LEU A 124 11.40 -22.95 -9.60
N VAL A 125 10.47 -22.77 -10.55
CA VAL A 125 9.30 -21.88 -10.40
C VAL A 125 8.07 -22.74 -10.10
N ASN A 126 7.86 -22.99 -8.81
CA ASN A 126 6.69 -23.74 -8.33
C ASN A 126 5.46 -22.81 -8.12
N LYS A 127 4.32 -23.40 -7.74
CA LYS A 127 3.06 -22.66 -7.50
C LYS A 127 3.22 -21.47 -6.55
N ARG A 128 3.97 -21.65 -5.46
CA ARG A 128 4.20 -20.60 -4.45
C ARG A 128 5.04 -19.45 -4.99
N VAL A 129 6.04 -19.74 -5.83
CA VAL A 129 6.83 -18.70 -6.52
C VAL A 129 5.95 -17.90 -7.46
N LEU A 130 5.10 -18.58 -8.25
CA LEU A 130 4.24 -17.90 -9.21
C LEU A 130 3.19 -17.03 -8.52
N GLU A 131 2.58 -17.52 -7.43
CA GLU A 131 1.65 -16.76 -6.61
C GLU A 131 2.30 -15.49 -6.03
N SER A 132 3.52 -15.60 -5.47
CA SER A 132 4.29 -14.44 -5.00
C SER A 132 4.56 -13.44 -6.13
N LEU A 133 4.98 -13.89 -7.30
CA LEU A 133 5.24 -13.02 -8.44
C LEU A 133 3.96 -12.28 -8.89
N ILE A 134 2.81 -12.96 -8.91
CA ILE A 134 1.52 -12.32 -9.23
C ILE A 134 1.14 -11.30 -8.15
N LYS A 135 1.13 -11.70 -6.88
CA LYS A 135 0.76 -10.83 -5.75
C LYS A 135 1.65 -9.59 -5.63
N SER A 136 2.92 -9.70 -6.00
CA SER A 136 3.88 -8.58 -6.01
C SER A 136 3.70 -7.59 -7.16
N GLY A 137 2.88 -7.91 -8.15
CA GLY A 137 2.70 -7.08 -9.35
C GLY A 137 3.72 -7.31 -10.47
N ALA A 138 4.57 -8.35 -10.36
CA ALA A 138 5.59 -8.63 -11.37
C ALA A 138 5.01 -8.93 -12.77
N PHE A 139 3.72 -9.28 -12.86
CA PHE A 139 3.03 -9.57 -14.11
C PHE A 139 2.05 -8.48 -14.54
N ASP A 140 1.98 -7.34 -13.85
CA ASP A 140 1.02 -6.28 -14.16
C ASP A 140 1.23 -5.70 -15.57
N SER A 141 2.46 -5.77 -16.12
CA SER A 141 2.76 -5.36 -17.50
C SER A 141 2.12 -6.22 -18.59
N PHE A 142 1.57 -7.39 -18.24
CA PHE A 142 0.77 -8.19 -19.18
C PHE A 142 -0.64 -7.66 -19.39
N GLY A 143 -1.09 -6.68 -18.59
CA GLY A 143 -2.41 -6.07 -18.73
C GLY A 143 -3.58 -6.93 -18.23
N TYR A 144 -3.30 -7.99 -17.47
CA TYR A 144 -4.32 -8.80 -16.80
C TYR A 144 -4.51 -8.33 -15.35
N THR A 145 -5.72 -8.50 -14.82
CA THR A 145 -5.99 -8.29 -13.40
C THR A 145 -5.24 -9.33 -12.56
N ARG A 146 -4.76 -8.94 -11.37
CA ARG A 146 -4.13 -9.88 -10.44
C ARG A 146 -5.12 -10.96 -10.01
N ALA A 147 -6.41 -10.62 -9.85
CA ALA A 147 -7.49 -11.58 -9.66
C ALA A 147 -7.58 -12.62 -10.79
N GLY A 148 -7.56 -12.17 -12.05
CA GLY A 148 -7.56 -13.06 -13.21
C GLY A 148 -6.33 -13.97 -13.25
N LEU A 149 -5.14 -13.43 -12.96
CA LEU A 149 -3.91 -14.23 -12.90
C LEU A 149 -3.97 -15.28 -11.78
N LEU A 150 -4.40 -14.91 -10.57
CA LEU A 150 -4.53 -15.82 -9.43
C LEU A 150 -5.64 -16.87 -9.62
N ALA A 151 -6.68 -16.60 -10.40
CA ALA A 151 -7.70 -17.59 -10.72
C ALA A 151 -7.23 -18.66 -11.71
N ASN A 152 -6.20 -18.36 -12.53
CA ASN A 152 -5.83 -19.20 -13.68
C ASN A 152 -4.41 -19.78 -13.61
N TYR A 153 -3.52 -19.27 -12.75
CA TYR A 153 -2.10 -19.68 -12.73
C TYR A 153 -1.87 -21.19 -12.52
N GLU A 154 -2.71 -21.85 -11.72
CA GLU A 154 -2.59 -23.29 -11.47
C GLU A 154 -2.87 -24.13 -12.72
N GLU A 155 -3.88 -23.73 -13.49
CA GLU A 155 -4.29 -24.41 -14.71
C GLU A 155 -3.19 -24.28 -15.78
N VAL A 156 -2.60 -23.09 -15.90
CA VAL A 156 -1.48 -22.80 -16.81
C VAL A 156 -0.27 -23.68 -16.50
N ILE A 157 0.11 -23.83 -15.23
CA ILE A 157 1.21 -24.72 -14.83
C ILE A 157 0.89 -26.19 -15.13
N THR A 158 -0.33 -26.64 -14.82
CA THR A 158 -0.73 -28.05 -14.94
C THR A 158 -0.77 -28.49 -16.40
N LYS A 159 -1.32 -27.65 -17.28
CA LYS A 159 -1.33 -27.90 -18.73
C LYS A 159 0.08 -27.98 -19.31
N ASN A 160 1.01 -27.14 -18.85
CA ASN A 160 2.40 -27.20 -19.32
C ASN A 160 3.14 -28.47 -18.91
N ARG A 161 2.90 -28.99 -17.70
CA ARG A 161 3.46 -30.29 -17.28
C ARG A 161 2.94 -31.43 -18.16
N ASN A 162 1.64 -31.42 -18.46
CA ASN A 162 1.01 -32.45 -19.27
C ASN A 162 1.40 -32.38 -20.76
N SER A 163 1.64 -31.18 -21.31
CA SER A 163 2.12 -31.04 -22.69
C SER A 163 3.56 -31.52 -22.84
N LYS A 164 4.46 -31.23 -21.89
CA LYS A 164 5.84 -31.74 -21.90
C LYS A 164 5.92 -33.26 -21.70
N SER A 165 5.03 -33.84 -20.89
CA SER A 165 4.98 -35.31 -20.71
C SER A 165 4.32 -36.03 -21.88
N LYS A 166 3.28 -35.46 -22.51
CA LYS A 166 2.67 -36.03 -23.72
C LYS A 166 3.59 -35.92 -24.94
N GLN A 167 4.35 -34.85 -25.10
CA GLN A 167 5.38 -34.76 -26.15
C GLN A 167 6.40 -35.90 -26.02
N ALA A 168 6.87 -36.24 -24.82
CA ALA A 168 7.79 -37.35 -24.61
C ALA A 168 7.21 -38.74 -24.97
N VAL A 169 5.87 -38.89 -25.03
CA VAL A 169 5.18 -40.16 -25.35
C VAL A 169 4.69 -40.20 -26.81
N LEU A 170 4.46 -39.05 -27.45
CA LEU A 170 3.90 -38.95 -28.80
C LEU A 170 4.92 -38.71 -29.92
N PHE A 171 6.21 -38.54 -29.61
CA PHE A 171 7.27 -38.52 -30.64
C PHE A 171 7.65 -39.90 -31.20
N SER A 172 6.80 -40.92 -31.04
CA SER A 172 6.95 -42.19 -31.74
C SER A 172 6.09 -42.33 -32.99
N ASP A 173 5.07 -41.50 -33.21
CA ASP A 173 4.31 -41.55 -34.47
C ASP A 173 3.55 -40.25 -34.77
N PHE A 174 3.77 -39.78 -36.00
CA PHE A 174 3.06 -38.72 -36.73
C PHE A 174 3.38 -37.25 -36.43
N GLU A 175 4.26 -36.70 -37.27
CA GLU A 175 4.22 -35.31 -37.72
C GLU A 175 2.90 -34.99 -38.45
N LYS A 176 2.47 -33.73 -38.33
CA LYS A 176 1.28 -33.08 -38.90
C LYS A 176 0.00 -33.19 -38.07
N TYR A 177 -0.07 -32.43 -36.98
CA TYR A 177 -1.18 -31.52 -36.67
C TYR A 177 -0.63 -30.48 -35.69
N SER A 178 -0.15 -29.35 -36.21
CA SER A 178 0.08 -28.16 -35.39
C SER A 178 -1.27 -27.48 -35.13
N ASP A 179 -2.14 -28.19 -34.42
CA ASP A 179 -3.27 -27.52 -33.79
C ASP A 179 -2.68 -26.76 -32.61
N GLU A 180 -2.62 -25.43 -32.73
CA GLU A 180 -2.56 -24.56 -31.57
C GLU A 180 -3.72 -24.94 -30.67
N ILE A 181 -3.45 -25.78 -29.67
CA ILE A 181 -4.42 -26.06 -28.62
C ILE A 181 -4.67 -24.70 -27.95
N ASP A 182 -5.84 -24.13 -28.25
CA ASP A 182 -6.38 -22.93 -27.62
C ASP A 182 -6.60 -23.25 -26.14
N LEU A 183 -5.62 -22.90 -25.31
CA LEU A 183 -5.62 -23.19 -23.88
C LEU A 183 -6.46 -22.19 -23.07
N GLY A 184 -7.38 -21.47 -23.71
CA GLY A 184 -8.38 -20.62 -23.06
C GLY A 184 -7.79 -19.26 -22.68
N LYS A 185 -8.49 -18.20 -23.08
CA LYS A 185 -8.25 -16.84 -22.55
C LYS A 185 -8.24 -16.91 -21.02
N ILE A 186 -7.27 -16.25 -20.37
CA ILE A 186 -7.31 -16.01 -18.92
C ILE A 186 -8.71 -15.47 -18.62
N LYS A 187 -9.45 -16.12 -17.72
CA LYS A 187 -10.79 -15.67 -17.38
C LYS A 187 -10.68 -14.22 -16.91
N GLU A 188 -11.42 -13.33 -17.55
CA GLU A 188 -11.56 -11.95 -17.09
C GLU A 188 -12.33 -11.99 -15.77
N VAL A 189 -11.59 -11.79 -14.68
CA VAL A 189 -12.13 -11.67 -13.34
C VAL A 189 -11.97 -10.21 -12.95
N GLU A 190 -13.03 -9.65 -12.36
CA GLU A 190 -12.98 -8.31 -11.76
C GLU A 190 -11.80 -8.19 -10.80
N GLU A 191 -11.13 -7.06 -10.83
CA GLU A 191 -9.94 -6.86 -9.99
C GLU A 191 -10.29 -6.82 -8.51
N PHE A 192 -9.35 -7.20 -7.66
CA PHE A 192 -9.52 -7.07 -6.22
C PHE A 192 -9.69 -5.60 -5.80
N PRO A 193 -10.43 -5.36 -4.71
CA PRO A 193 -10.41 -4.08 -4.01
C PRO A 193 -8.97 -3.62 -3.71
N LYS A 194 -8.75 -2.31 -3.79
CA LYS A 194 -7.40 -1.71 -3.68
C LYS A 194 -6.71 -2.05 -2.36
N ASP A 195 -7.45 -2.10 -1.25
CA ASP A 195 -6.94 -2.50 0.06
C ASP A 195 -6.43 -3.95 0.06
N GLN A 196 -7.11 -4.85 -0.64
CA GLN A 196 -6.68 -6.23 -0.79
C GLN A 196 -5.41 -6.34 -1.64
N LEU A 197 -5.29 -5.56 -2.73
CA LEU A 197 -4.05 -5.48 -3.52
C LEU A 197 -2.87 -4.98 -2.70
N LEU A 198 -3.09 -3.91 -1.92
CA LEU A 198 -2.07 -3.35 -1.01
C LEU A 198 -1.66 -4.37 0.06
N ARG A 199 -2.61 -5.12 0.62
CA ARG A 199 -2.30 -6.21 1.57
C ARG A 199 -1.46 -7.32 0.93
N MET A 200 -1.74 -7.70 -0.31
CA MET A 200 -0.93 -8.68 -1.05
C MET A 200 0.49 -8.16 -1.31
N GLU A 201 0.64 -6.88 -1.67
CA GLU A 201 1.96 -6.25 -1.80
C GLU A 201 2.71 -6.27 -0.48
N LYS A 202 2.08 -5.86 0.62
CA LYS A 202 2.70 -5.87 1.94
C LYS A 202 3.11 -7.27 2.37
N GLU A 203 2.28 -8.27 2.13
CA GLU A 203 2.55 -9.67 2.48
C GLU A 203 3.82 -10.20 1.77
N ILE A 204 3.98 -9.85 0.49
CA ILE A 204 4.99 -10.44 -0.39
C ILE A 204 6.25 -9.57 -0.53
N LEU A 205 6.10 -8.26 -0.52
CA LEU A 205 7.18 -7.28 -0.68
C LEU A 205 7.63 -6.70 0.66
N GLY A 206 6.83 -6.85 1.72
CA GLY A 206 7.09 -6.25 3.02
C GLY A 206 6.75 -4.76 3.09
N ILE A 207 6.26 -4.16 2.01
CA ILE A 207 5.94 -2.73 1.86
C ILE A 207 4.74 -2.51 0.94
N TYR A 208 4.19 -1.30 0.99
CA TYR A 208 3.22 -0.83 0.01
C TYR A 208 3.95 -0.01 -1.07
N ILE A 209 3.96 -0.47 -2.33
CA ILE A 209 4.63 0.24 -3.43
C ILE A 209 3.63 1.04 -4.25
N SER A 210 2.47 0.46 -4.54
CA SER A 210 1.45 1.08 -5.41
C SER A 210 0.63 2.19 -4.74
N GLY A 211 0.77 2.40 -3.43
CA GLY A 211 0.14 3.49 -2.69
C GLY A 211 0.10 3.25 -1.19
N HIS A 212 -0.35 4.22 -0.39
CA HIS A 212 -0.48 4.05 1.06
C HIS A 212 -1.93 3.65 1.44
N PRO A 213 -2.16 2.73 2.39
CA PRO A 213 -3.53 2.37 2.82
C PRO A 213 -4.34 3.56 3.33
N LEU A 214 -3.68 4.60 3.85
CA LEU A 214 -4.35 5.83 4.28
C LEU A 214 -4.88 6.68 3.12
N HIS A 215 -4.44 6.50 1.88
CA HIS A 215 -4.92 7.32 0.76
C HIS A 215 -6.42 7.13 0.51
N SER A 216 -6.98 5.93 0.71
CA SER A 216 -8.42 5.71 0.51
C SER A 216 -9.30 6.39 1.58
N ILE A 217 -8.69 6.77 2.71
CA ILE A 217 -9.37 7.34 3.87
C ILE A 217 -8.77 8.70 4.26
N SER A 218 -7.99 9.33 3.38
CA SER A 218 -7.27 10.58 3.68
C SER A 218 -8.24 11.70 4.02
N ASP A 219 -9.38 11.76 3.34
CA ASP A 219 -10.39 12.80 3.53
C ASP A 219 -11.12 12.59 4.87
N PHE A 220 -11.44 11.34 5.20
CA PHE A 220 -12.03 10.98 6.49
C PHE A 220 -11.10 11.35 7.65
N ILE A 221 -9.82 11.05 7.50
CA ILE A 221 -8.79 11.41 8.49
C ILE A 221 -8.65 12.91 8.57
N SER A 222 -8.55 13.62 7.46
CA SER A 222 -8.33 15.08 7.42
C SER A 222 -9.49 15.86 8.01
N ALA A 223 -10.72 15.34 7.91
CA ALA A 223 -11.90 15.95 8.51
C ALA A 223 -11.91 15.88 10.04
N ARG A 224 -11.19 14.93 10.66
CA ARG A 224 -11.22 14.67 12.11
C ARG A 224 -9.88 14.93 12.80
N ALA A 225 -8.77 14.83 12.08
CA ALA A 225 -7.44 15.01 12.63
C ALA A 225 -7.19 16.49 12.97
N SER A 226 -6.69 16.75 14.18
CA SER A 226 -6.36 18.10 14.64
C SER A 226 -4.94 18.51 14.24
N CYS A 227 -4.05 17.54 14.02
CA CYS A 227 -2.66 17.76 13.60
C CYS A 227 -2.13 16.51 12.89
N LYS A 228 -0.93 16.63 12.30
CA LYS A 228 -0.20 15.52 11.70
C LYS A 228 0.84 14.95 12.66
N ALA A 229 1.26 13.70 12.46
CA ALA A 229 2.27 13.05 13.31
C ALA A 229 3.59 13.84 13.35
N SER A 230 4.01 14.43 12.23
CA SER A 230 5.21 15.28 12.14
C SER A 230 5.10 16.63 12.87
N GLU A 231 3.89 17.08 13.19
CA GLU A 231 3.66 18.36 13.88
C GLU A 231 3.72 18.21 15.41
N VAL A 232 3.60 16.98 15.91
CA VAL A 232 3.70 16.67 17.34
C VAL A 232 5.09 17.03 17.85
N SER A 233 5.16 18.04 18.69
CA SER A 233 6.43 18.63 19.14
C SER A 233 6.35 19.17 20.56
N GLU A 234 7.51 19.53 21.10
CA GLU A 234 7.70 20.14 22.44
C GLU A 234 6.88 21.41 22.70
N LYS A 235 6.34 22.03 21.63
CA LYS A 235 5.53 23.25 21.73
C LYS A 235 4.06 22.98 22.09
N MET A 236 3.64 21.72 22.17
CA MET A 236 2.24 21.31 22.42
C MET A 236 2.06 20.51 23.73
N PRO A 237 2.73 20.84 24.86
CA PRO A 237 2.68 19.99 26.05
C PRO A 237 1.26 19.89 26.62
N GLN A 238 0.81 18.66 26.89
CA GLN A 238 -0.53 18.34 27.42
C GLN A 238 -1.70 18.74 26.51
N GLU A 239 -1.42 19.19 25.29
CA GLU A 239 -2.45 19.50 24.31
C GLU A 239 -3.17 18.23 23.87
N LYS A 240 -4.49 18.33 23.73
CA LYS A 240 -5.30 17.22 23.20
C LYS A 240 -5.17 17.21 21.69
N VAL A 241 -4.84 16.07 21.14
CA VAL A 241 -4.66 15.87 19.70
C VAL A 241 -5.50 14.68 19.22
N VAL A 242 -5.98 14.81 17.98
CA VAL A 242 -6.65 13.76 17.22
C VAL A 242 -5.80 13.49 15.97
N LEU A 243 -5.44 12.23 15.75
CA LEU A 243 -4.59 11.80 14.65
C LEU A 243 -5.25 10.62 13.94
N GLY A 244 -5.21 10.60 12.60
CA GLY A 244 -5.64 9.45 11.81
C GLY A 244 -4.48 8.84 11.03
N GLY A 245 -4.29 7.52 11.16
CA GLY A 245 -3.09 6.86 10.70
C GLY A 245 -3.11 5.36 10.92
N ILE A 246 -1.96 4.71 10.82
CA ILE A 246 -1.80 3.25 10.95
C ILE A 246 -0.98 2.94 12.20
N LEU A 247 -1.34 1.87 12.91
CA LEU A 247 -0.54 1.33 14.01
C LEU A 247 0.57 0.40 13.52
N LYS A 248 1.78 0.61 14.03
CA LYS A 248 2.99 -0.18 13.77
C LYS A 248 3.66 -0.59 15.08
N ASN A 249 4.53 -1.59 15.04
CA ASN A 249 5.49 -1.88 16.12
C ASN A 249 4.84 -2.03 17.52
N LEU A 250 3.76 -2.82 17.61
CA LEU A 250 3.00 -3.04 18.84
C LEU A 250 3.82 -3.84 19.87
N LYS A 251 4.08 -3.25 21.05
CA LYS A 251 4.86 -3.87 22.13
C LYS A 251 4.09 -3.87 23.45
N LYS A 252 3.70 -5.06 23.92
CA LYS A 252 3.15 -5.26 25.26
C LYS A 252 4.24 -5.08 26.30
N MET A 253 3.96 -4.29 27.33
CA MET A 253 4.85 -4.05 28.46
C MET A 253 4.09 -4.23 29.78
N MET A 254 4.81 -4.55 30.85
CA MET A 254 4.25 -4.52 32.19
C MET A 254 4.68 -3.24 32.90
N THR A 255 3.75 -2.61 33.58
CA THR A 255 4.04 -1.48 34.47
C THR A 255 4.75 -1.98 35.73
N ARG A 256 5.26 -1.05 36.54
CA ARG A 256 5.83 -1.39 37.87
C ARG A 256 4.83 -2.07 38.81
N LYS A 257 3.52 -1.91 38.56
CA LYS A 257 2.42 -2.54 39.32
C LYS A 257 2.00 -3.89 38.74
N ASN A 258 2.72 -4.40 37.74
CA ASN A 258 2.44 -5.63 37.03
C ASN A 258 1.18 -5.60 36.14
N ASP A 259 0.61 -4.42 35.90
CA ASP A 259 -0.48 -4.23 34.94
C ASP A 259 0.05 -4.15 33.51
N VAL A 260 -0.70 -4.69 32.53
CA VAL A 260 -0.30 -4.68 31.12
C VAL A 260 -0.58 -3.31 30.50
N MET A 261 0.42 -2.74 29.82
CA MET A 261 0.32 -1.54 28.99
C MET A 261 0.87 -1.82 27.59
N MET A 262 0.67 -0.90 26.65
CA MET A 262 1.20 -1.02 25.29
C MET A 262 1.95 0.21 24.84
N LEU A 263 3.10 -0.01 24.20
CA LEU A 263 3.74 0.97 23.33
C LEU A 263 3.43 0.60 21.88
N ALA A 264 3.06 1.58 21.08
CA ALA A 264 2.85 1.43 19.66
C ALA A 264 3.54 2.58 18.93
N GLU A 265 3.81 2.41 17.64
CA GLU A 265 4.18 3.49 16.74
C GLU A 265 2.96 3.82 15.87
N PHE A 266 2.71 5.11 15.68
CA PHE A 266 1.66 5.61 14.82
C PHE A 266 2.30 6.23 13.59
N GLU A 267 1.81 5.88 12.41
CA GLU A 267 2.31 6.35 11.13
C GLU A 267 1.18 7.01 10.35
N ASP A 268 1.38 8.27 9.94
CA ASP A 268 0.53 8.94 8.95
C ASP A 268 1.33 9.28 7.69
N LEU A 269 0.72 9.99 6.73
CA LEU A 269 1.40 10.39 5.49
C LEU A 269 2.51 11.43 5.70
N SER A 270 2.65 11.98 6.91
CA SER A 270 3.63 13.00 7.26
C SER A 270 4.83 12.47 8.05
N GLY A 271 4.65 11.38 8.82
CA GLY A 271 5.71 10.82 9.65
C GLY A 271 5.19 9.84 10.70
N THR A 272 6.02 9.59 11.71
CA THR A 272 5.70 8.67 12.80
C THR A 272 5.80 9.32 14.19
N VAL A 273 5.01 8.83 15.14
CA VAL A 273 5.03 9.25 16.55
C VAL A 273 4.77 8.07 17.49
N GLN A 274 5.38 8.07 18.66
CA GLN A 274 5.17 7.01 19.65
C GLN A 274 3.83 7.19 20.38
N LEU A 275 3.09 6.10 20.52
CA LEU A 275 1.87 6.02 21.34
C LEU A 275 2.13 5.22 22.62
N VAL A 276 1.49 5.67 23.69
CA VAL A 276 1.46 4.99 25.00
C VAL A 276 0.02 4.74 25.40
N LEU A 277 -0.35 3.46 25.51
CA LEU A 277 -1.63 3.04 26.05
C LEU A 277 -1.41 2.48 27.45
N PHE A 278 -1.76 3.28 28.47
CA PHE A 278 -1.74 2.82 29.85
C PHE A 278 -2.77 1.72 30.10
N PRO A 279 -2.66 0.94 31.19
CA PRO A 279 -3.44 -0.28 31.38
C PRO A 279 -4.95 -0.13 31.19
N LYS A 280 -5.56 0.93 31.74
CA LYS A 280 -7.00 1.21 31.58
C LYS A 280 -7.39 1.41 30.11
N THR A 281 -6.61 2.20 29.38
CA THR A 281 -6.83 2.46 27.95
C THR A 281 -6.58 1.18 27.13
N TYR A 282 -5.49 0.48 27.41
CA TYR A 282 -5.14 -0.75 26.71
C TYR A 282 -6.20 -1.83 26.90
N GLU A 283 -6.65 -2.08 28.14
CA GLU A 283 -7.72 -3.04 28.42
C GLU A 283 -8.98 -2.70 27.62
N LYS A 284 -9.39 -1.42 27.62
CA LYS A 284 -10.58 -0.94 26.93
C LYS A 284 -10.52 -1.08 25.41
N TYR A 285 -9.37 -0.86 24.77
CA TYR A 285 -9.27 -0.83 23.30
C TYR A 285 -8.40 -1.94 22.71
N SER A 286 -7.94 -2.91 23.52
CA SER A 286 -7.04 -3.99 23.09
C SER A 286 -7.52 -4.77 21.86
N TYR A 287 -8.84 -4.90 21.69
CA TYR A 287 -9.45 -5.59 20.54
C TYR A 287 -9.39 -4.80 19.22
N LEU A 288 -9.19 -3.48 19.28
CA LEU A 288 -9.02 -2.60 18.13
C LEU A 288 -7.55 -2.42 17.71
N ILE A 289 -6.62 -2.82 18.57
CA ILE A 289 -5.19 -2.58 18.41
C ILE A 289 -4.57 -3.75 17.65
N THR A 290 -4.63 -3.65 16.33
CA THR A 290 -4.00 -4.57 15.39
C THR A 290 -2.95 -3.83 14.56
N GLU A 291 -1.84 -4.51 14.31
CA GLU A 291 -0.79 -3.95 13.45
C GLU A 291 -1.33 -3.76 12.03
N ASP A 292 -0.89 -2.69 11.37
CA ASP A 292 -1.36 -2.26 10.05
C ASP A 292 -2.84 -1.82 9.99
N SER A 293 -3.52 -1.69 11.13
CA SER A 293 -4.90 -1.21 11.17
C SER A 293 -4.99 0.33 11.07
N PRO A 294 -5.82 0.87 10.16
CA PRO A 294 -6.14 2.28 10.15
C PRO A 294 -7.01 2.67 11.35
N VAL A 295 -6.58 3.69 12.09
CA VAL A 295 -7.23 4.14 13.32
C VAL A 295 -7.26 5.66 13.41
N ILE A 296 -8.26 6.18 14.11
CA ILE A 296 -8.24 7.51 14.70
C ILE A 296 -7.89 7.37 16.18
N ILE A 297 -6.85 8.10 16.59
CA ILE A 297 -6.36 8.16 17.96
C ILE A 297 -6.68 9.54 18.51
N THR A 298 -7.29 9.58 19.70
CA THR A 298 -7.34 10.80 20.51
C THR A 298 -6.46 10.60 21.73
N GLY A 299 -5.66 11.62 22.05
CA GLY A 299 -4.77 11.56 23.20
C GLY A 299 -4.18 12.90 23.55
N LYS A 300 -3.19 12.88 24.44
CA LYS A 300 -2.45 14.06 24.88
C LYS A 300 -0.98 13.92 24.56
N VAL A 301 -0.38 15.01 24.11
CA VAL A 301 1.06 15.08 23.86
C VAL A 301 1.81 15.07 25.21
N ASP A 302 2.79 14.18 25.31
CA ASP A 302 3.66 13.98 26.44
C ASP A 302 5.11 13.76 25.98
N PHE A 303 6.07 13.75 26.90
CA PHE A 303 7.49 13.62 26.58
C PHE A 303 8.17 12.59 27.44
N ARG A 304 9.01 11.76 26.81
CA ARG A 304 9.87 10.82 27.50
C ARG A 304 11.32 11.03 27.06
N ARG A 305 12.16 11.56 27.96
CA ARG A 305 13.57 11.85 27.67
C ARG A 305 13.72 12.67 26.37
N ASP A 306 12.98 13.76 26.27
CA ASP A 306 12.97 14.69 25.12
C ASP A 306 12.49 14.08 23.79
N THR A 307 11.85 12.91 23.83
CA THR A 307 11.15 12.34 22.68
C THR A 307 9.64 12.57 22.83
N PRO A 308 8.97 13.22 21.85
CA PRO A 308 7.52 13.39 21.87
C PRO A 308 6.82 12.03 21.76
N GLN A 309 5.78 11.86 22.57
CA GLN A 309 4.90 10.70 22.57
C GLN A 309 3.46 11.16 22.83
N ILE A 310 2.50 10.25 22.59
CA ILE A 310 1.09 10.52 22.82
C ILE A 310 0.56 9.52 23.81
N ILE A 311 0.02 10.03 24.92
CA ILE A 311 -0.76 9.23 25.85
C ILE A 311 -2.16 9.10 25.26
N VAL A 312 -2.53 7.87 24.91
CA VAL A 312 -3.79 7.58 24.23
C VAL A 312 -4.96 7.60 25.23
N ASP A 313 -6.00 8.35 24.89
CA ASP A 313 -7.27 8.40 25.61
C ASP A 313 -8.34 7.51 24.93
N SER A 314 -8.39 7.48 23.60
CA SER A 314 -9.29 6.63 22.82
C SER A 314 -8.72 6.19 21.47
N VAL A 315 -9.18 5.02 21.02
CA VAL A 315 -8.87 4.43 19.71
C VAL A 315 -10.20 4.14 19.01
N GLU A 316 -10.30 4.52 17.75
CA GLU A 316 -11.42 4.21 16.86
C GLU A 316 -10.86 3.56 15.59
N LEU A 317 -11.45 2.46 15.13
CA LEU A 317 -11.08 1.87 13.85
C LEU A 317 -11.62 2.72 12.71
N VAL A 318 -10.76 3.04 11.75
CA VAL A 318 -11.22 3.54 10.46
C VAL A 318 -11.39 2.35 9.56
N ASP A 319 -12.64 1.89 9.46
CA ASP A 319 -12.95 0.82 8.55
C ASP A 319 -12.94 1.38 7.12
N SER A 320 -11.89 1.04 6.36
CA SER A 320 -11.78 1.35 4.93
C SER A 320 -12.92 0.74 4.11
N SER A 321 -13.71 -0.18 4.67
CA SER A 321 -14.83 -0.85 4.02
C SER A 321 -16.23 -0.42 4.50
N ASN A 322 -16.38 0.38 5.58
CA ASN A 322 -17.70 0.54 6.23
C ASN A 322 -18.14 1.96 6.65
N GLY A 323 -17.39 3.02 6.35
CA GLY A 323 -18.02 4.34 6.34
C GLY A 323 -18.94 4.40 5.12
N LYS A 324 -20.27 4.27 5.28
CA LYS A 324 -21.19 4.62 4.19
C LYS A 324 -20.97 6.09 3.90
N ARG A 325 -20.20 6.37 2.85
CA ARG A 325 -20.02 7.72 2.35
C ARG A 325 -21.29 8.08 1.61
N SER A 326 -21.74 9.31 1.79
CA SER A 326 -22.81 9.88 1.00
C SER A 326 -22.31 11.13 0.29
N LEU A 327 -22.69 11.25 -0.98
CA LEU A 327 -22.39 12.41 -1.80
C LEU A 327 -23.49 13.44 -1.61
N HIS A 328 -23.12 14.66 -1.22
CA HIS A 328 -24.06 15.75 -0.98
C HIS A 328 -23.82 16.85 -2.01
N ILE A 329 -24.86 17.26 -2.73
CA ILE A 329 -24.79 18.28 -3.78
C ILE A 329 -25.77 19.39 -3.45
N LYS A 330 -25.26 20.59 -3.20
CA LYS A 330 -26.07 21.80 -3.07
C LYS A 330 -26.46 22.33 -4.44
N ILE A 331 -27.77 22.31 -4.70
CA ILE A 331 -28.32 22.78 -5.96
C ILE A 331 -28.62 24.28 -5.87
N PRO A 332 -28.00 25.11 -6.72
CA PRO A 332 -28.28 26.54 -6.71
C PRO A 332 -29.73 26.83 -7.12
N PRO A 333 -30.37 27.89 -6.57
CA PRO A 333 -31.78 28.19 -6.83
C PRO A 333 -32.09 28.54 -8.29
N ASN A 334 -31.08 28.95 -9.06
CA ASN A 334 -31.21 29.32 -10.47
C ASN A 334 -30.76 28.22 -11.45
N ILE A 335 -30.64 26.97 -10.99
CA ILE A 335 -30.22 25.88 -11.86
C ILE A 335 -31.23 25.68 -13.00
N THR A 336 -30.71 25.50 -14.21
CA THR A 336 -31.51 25.22 -15.40
C THR A 336 -31.84 23.73 -15.51
N HIS A 337 -32.84 23.41 -16.34
CA HIS A 337 -33.21 22.01 -16.60
C HIS A 337 -32.07 21.23 -17.28
N ASP A 338 -31.29 21.90 -18.13
CA ASP A 338 -30.16 21.29 -18.84
C ASP A 338 -29.01 20.97 -17.87
N GLU A 339 -28.68 21.87 -16.95
CA GLU A 339 -27.67 21.65 -15.91
C GLU A 339 -28.04 20.49 -14.98
N LEU A 340 -29.32 20.38 -14.60
CA LEU A 340 -29.83 19.24 -13.83
C LEU A 340 -29.71 17.92 -14.60
N ASN A 341 -29.97 17.93 -15.91
CA ASN A 341 -29.78 16.75 -16.75
C ASN A 341 -28.30 16.37 -16.87
N SER A 342 -27.39 17.34 -16.95
CA SER A 342 -25.94 17.09 -16.94
C SER A 342 -25.47 16.46 -15.62
N ILE A 343 -25.92 16.98 -14.47
CA ILE A 343 -25.64 16.36 -13.16
C ILE A 343 -26.14 14.90 -13.16
N LYS A 344 -27.37 14.68 -13.60
CA LYS A 344 -27.95 13.33 -13.71
C LYS A 344 -27.11 12.40 -14.58
N THR A 345 -26.61 12.87 -15.72
CA THR A 345 -25.72 12.11 -16.60
C THR A 345 -24.39 11.77 -15.89
N ILE A 346 -23.76 12.74 -15.22
CA ILE A 346 -22.52 12.53 -14.48
C ILE A 346 -22.69 11.47 -13.39
N LEU A 347 -23.78 11.53 -12.62
CA LEU A 347 -24.09 10.53 -11.60
C LEU A 347 -24.27 9.13 -12.22
N THR A 348 -24.96 9.03 -13.36
CA THR A 348 -25.13 7.73 -14.03
C THR A 348 -23.84 7.15 -14.62
N MET A 349 -22.88 7.99 -15.02
CA MET A 349 -21.59 7.55 -15.53
C MET A 349 -20.66 7.04 -14.41
N ASN A 350 -20.86 7.52 -13.18
CA ASN A 350 -20.02 7.20 -12.03
C ASN A 350 -20.74 6.29 -11.03
N ARG A 351 -21.47 5.28 -11.50
CA ARG A 351 -22.28 4.40 -10.63
C ARG A 351 -21.46 3.71 -9.54
N GLY A 352 -22.08 3.54 -8.38
CA GLY A 352 -21.48 2.83 -7.25
C GLY A 352 -22.48 2.58 -6.12
N THR A 353 -21.95 2.40 -4.91
CA THR A 353 -22.69 1.95 -3.73
C THR A 353 -23.03 3.08 -2.75
N GLU A 354 -22.56 4.29 -3.00
CA GLU A 354 -22.66 5.44 -2.10
C GLU A 354 -23.88 6.30 -2.42
N SER A 355 -24.67 6.62 -1.40
CA SER A 355 -25.94 7.35 -1.55
C SER A 355 -25.70 8.80 -1.97
N THR A 356 -26.55 9.32 -2.85
CA THR A 356 -26.50 10.74 -3.27
C THR A 356 -27.65 11.54 -2.67
N TYR A 357 -27.37 12.70 -2.09
CA TYR A 357 -28.34 13.65 -1.54
C TYR A 357 -28.24 15.01 -2.24
N LEU A 358 -29.40 15.57 -2.64
CA LEU A 358 -29.51 16.87 -3.27
C LEU A 358 -30.11 17.88 -2.29
N HIS A 359 -29.44 19.02 -2.11
CA HIS A 359 -29.85 20.08 -1.18
C HIS A 359 -30.43 21.26 -1.97
N PHE A 360 -31.74 21.50 -1.82
CA PHE A 360 -32.48 22.61 -2.42
C PHE A 360 -32.83 23.62 -1.33
N GLY A 361 -31.91 24.54 -1.04
CA GLY A 361 -32.03 25.41 0.14
C GLY A 361 -32.05 24.57 1.42
N ASP A 362 -33.12 24.67 2.21
CA ASP A 362 -33.28 23.93 3.47
C ASP A 362 -33.84 22.50 3.28
N LYS A 363 -34.14 22.08 2.05
CA LYS A 363 -34.69 20.76 1.76
C LYS A 363 -33.62 19.80 1.26
N ILE A 364 -33.50 18.65 1.91
CA ILE A 364 -32.62 17.57 1.48
C ILE A 364 -33.46 16.47 0.84
N VAL A 365 -33.10 16.07 -0.38
CA VAL A 365 -33.76 15.01 -1.15
C VAL A 365 -32.77 13.89 -1.38
N SER A 366 -33.09 12.68 -0.91
CA SER A 366 -32.34 11.47 -1.25
C SER A 366 -32.61 11.10 -2.71
N ALA A 367 -31.56 10.92 -3.50
CA ALA A 367 -31.67 10.44 -4.86
C ALA A 367 -32.01 8.94 -4.86
N SER A 368 -32.68 8.47 -5.91
CA SER A 368 -32.91 7.04 -6.12
C SER A 368 -31.58 6.28 -6.21
N ASP A 369 -31.55 5.02 -5.76
CA ASP A 369 -30.42 4.09 -5.89
C ASP A 369 -29.80 4.02 -7.30
N ALA A 370 -30.57 4.33 -8.34
CA ALA A 370 -30.08 4.43 -9.71
C ALA A 370 -29.00 5.51 -9.94
N TYR A 371 -28.87 6.44 -9.00
CA TYR A 371 -27.90 7.55 -8.93
C TYR A 371 -26.92 7.42 -7.75
N ASN A 372 -26.81 6.22 -7.17
CA ASN A 372 -25.70 5.94 -6.26
C ASN A 372 -24.40 5.90 -7.05
N VAL A 373 -23.34 6.41 -6.43
CA VAL A 373 -22.08 6.68 -7.11
C VAL A 373 -20.90 5.98 -6.46
N THR A 374 -19.79 5.92 -7.19
CA THR A 374 -18.46 5.72 -6.63
C THR A 374 -17.82 7.09 -6.53
N ILE A 375 -17.72 7.63 -5.31
CA ILE A 375 -17.19 8.96 -5.03
C ILE A 375 -15.70 9.00 -5.37
N SER A 376 -15.35 9.93 -6.26
CA SER A 376 -13.98 10.21 -6.71
C SER A 376 -13.74 11.72 -6.79
N GLU A 377 -12.49 12.17 -6.73
CA GLU A 377 -12.15 13.60 -6.91
C GLU A 377 -12.61 14.14 -8.27
N GLU A 378 -12.56 13.30 -9.31
CA GLU A 378 -13.00 13.66 -10.66
C GLU A 378 -14.52 13.87 -10.71
N LEU A 379 -15.29 13.00 -10.04
CA LEU A 379 -16.73 13.16 -9.90
C LEU A 379 -17.08 14.50 -9.22
N ILE A 380 -16.42 14.81 -8.10
CA ILE A 380 -16.66 16.06 -7.36
C ILE A 380 -16.37 17.28 -8.23
N LYS A 381 -15.20 17.32 -8.89
CA LYS A 381 -14.83 18.42 -9.79
C LYS A 381 -15.83 18.60 -10.93
N ASN A 382 -16.28 17.51 -11.55
CA ASN A 382 -17.24 17.55 -12.65
C ASN A 382 -18.61 18.06 -12.18
N LEU A 383 -19.03 17.73 -10.96
CA LEU A 383 -20.27 18.23 -10.38
C LEU A 383 -20.15 19.72 -10.02
N GLU A 384 -19.07 20.14 -9.36
CA GLU A 384 -18.82 21.54 -8.99
C GLU A 384 -18.68 22.48 -10.19
N GLN A 385 -18.23 21.98 -11.34
CA GLN A 385 -18.24 22.77 -12.59
C GLN A 385 -19.65 23.22 -12.99
N ILE A 386 -20.68 22.49 -12.58
CA ILE A 386 -22.08 22.77 -12.90
C ILE A 386 -22.79 23.44 -11.72
N SER A 387 -22.66 22.89 -10.51
CA SER A 387 -23.37 23.41 -9.33
C SER A 387 -22.68 24.60 -8.67
N GLY A 388 -21.41 24.86 -8.99
CA GLY A 388 -20.58 25.92 -8.43
C GLY A 388 -19.51 25.39 -7.45
N PRO A 389 -18.47 26.18 -7.14
CA PRO A 389 -17.42 25.78 -6.21
C PRO A 389 -17.98 25.60 -4.79
N ASP A 390 -17.43 24.64 -4.05
CA ASP A 390 -17.77 24.31 -2.65
C ASP A 390 -19.26 23.91 -2.47
N THR A 391 -19.90 23.42 -3.53
CA THR A 391 -21.29 22.96 -3.48
C THR A 391 -21.42 21.45 -3.32
N VAL A 392 -20.32 20.71 -3.42
CA VAL A 392 -20.31 19.25 -3.33
C VAL A 392 -19.43 18.85 -2.14
N TRP A 393 -19.97 18.02 -1.25
CA TRP A 393 -19.20 17.49 -0.12
C TRP A 393 -19.56 16.03 0.15
N ILE A 394 -18.70 15.38 0.91
CA ILE A 394 -18.89 13.99 1.33
C ILE A 394 -19.27 14.01 2.81
N GLU A 395 -20.38 13.36 3.16
CA GLU A 395 -20.68 13.02 4.54
C GLU A 395 -20.36 11.54 4.80
N PHE A 396 -19.97 11.24 6.02
CA PHE A 396 -19.74 9.88 6.47
C PHE A 396 -20.89 9.54 7.42
N GLU A 397 -21.74 8.59 7.03
CA GLU A 397 -22.80 8.11 7.92
C GLU A 397 -22.13 7.38 9.11
N GLU A 398 -22.27 7.94 10.32
CA GLU A 398 -21.99 7.20 11.54
C GLU A 398 -23.01 6.05 11.65
N LYS A 399 -22.53 4.82 11.86
CA LYS A 399 -23.44 3.79 12.37
C LYS A 399 -23.91 4.23 13.74
N ASP A 400 -25.20 4.55 13.86
CA ASP A 400 -25.92 4.59 15.13
C ASP A 400 -25.68 3.26 15.87
N GLN A 401 -24.71 3.21 16.78
CA GLN A 401 -24.48 2.10 17.71
C GLN A 401 -25.61 1.97 18.76
N LYS A 402 -26.73 2.69 18.59
CA LYS A 402 -27.82 2.77 19.57
C LYS A 402 -29.05 1.92 19.27
N LYS A 403 -29.07 1.08 18.24
CA LYS A 403 -30.25 0.27 17.89
C LYS A 403 -30.20 -1.23 18.21
N GLU A 404 -29.10 -1.75 18.75
CA GLU A 404 -29.02 -3.18 19.14
C GLU A 404 -29.28 -3.44 20.64
N GLU A 405 -29.42 -2.42 21.50
CA GLU A 405 -29.73 -2.62 22.94
C GLU A 405 -31.23 -2.56 23.29
N GLN A 406 -32.14 -2.60 22.32
CA GLN A 406 -33.59 -2.63 22.59
C GLN A 406 -34.34 -3.88 22.09
N ASN A 407 -33.63 -4.87 21.55
CA ASN A 407 -34.20 -6.17 21.21
C ASN A 407 -33.27 -7.29 21.66
N ASP A 408 -33.14 -7.49 22.97
CA ASP A 408 -32.88 -8.79 23.61
C ASP A 408 -33.38 -8.79 25.06
#